data_AF-A0A1G0ZPV2-F1
#
_entry.id   AF-A0A1G0ZPV2-F1
#
_cell.length_a   1.000
_cell.length_b   1.000
_cell.length_c   1.000
_cell.angle_alpha   90.00
_cell.angle_beta   90.00
_cell.angle_gamma   90.00
#
_symmetry.space_group_name_H-M   'P 1'
#
loop_
_entity.id
_entity.type
_entity.pdbx_description
1 polymer ?
#
loop_
_entity_poly.entity_id
_entity_poly.type
_entity_poly.pdbx_seq_one_letter_code
_entity_poly.pdbx_strand_id
1 'polypeptide(L)'
;MESHDPTARIPWIEALAREGLLSETAQDSARRHIRPASAWHAWAQNLLLMLGATLVLAGVVFFFAYNWQAMGRFLKFGVIQAAIVACILVSLRFRDHALSGNIMLMAACMLTGVLLAVFGQTYQTGADAYELFFAWALLITGWVAVSQFAACWFLWLILLQTGTVLYWVQVAEPLHHTPFETLCIGIASINLLGLIAREIGSVMGFAWLKARWHRALLLMTLLSALFIPTFAIILDIDDSSATRLAAAILWLIGSAGAGFVYRKLLPDMAALSLVVTNACLMLIVLLGRIAFDQVHNMEAFIFLLMAVIILGVVSLATFYLRRASRAMHAEQPERAP
;
A
#
# COMPACT_ATOMS: atom_id res chain seq x y z
N MET A 1 -26.80 29.42 20.18
CA MET A 1 -26.36 28.26 20.97
C MET A 1 -27.59 27.40 21.20
N GLU A 2 -28.07 26.75 20.14
CA GLU A 2 -29.18 25.81 20.19
C GLU A 2 -28.57 24.42 20.12
N SER A 3 -28.85 23.63 21.16
CA SER A 3 -28.38 22.27 21.32
C SER A 3 -28.92 21.40 20.19
N HIS A 4 -28.01 20.85 19.38
CA HIS A 4 -28.27 19.64 18.60
C HIS A 4 -28.63 18.52 19.59
N ASP A 5 -29.91 18.34 19.88
CA ASP A 5 -30.40 17.20 20.65
C ASP A 5 -30.26 15.93 19.78
N PRO A 6 -29.40 14.96 20.15
CA PRO A 6 -29.01 13.86 19.27
C PRO A 6 -30.01 12.69 19.27
N THR A 7 -31.26 12.89 19.70
CA THR A 7 -32.17 11.79 20.03
C THR A 7 -33.35 11.57 19.07
N ALA A 8 -33.61 12.47 18.11
CA ALA A 8 -34.71 12.28 17.16
C ALA A 8 -34.28 11.40 15.96
N ARG A 9 -34.49 10.08 16.05
CA ARG A 9 -34.23 9.14 14.93
C ARG A 9 -35.52 8.83 14.18
N ILE A 10 -35.43 8.72 12.84
CA ILE A 10 -36.54 8.40 11.91
C ILE A 10 -37.45 7.23 12.40
N PRO A 11 -36.93 6.14 12.99
CA PRO A 11 -37.77 5.03 13.45
C PRO A 11 -38.74 5.41 14.59
N TRP A 12 -38.40 6.41 15.40
CA TRP A 12 -39.22 6.83 16.54
C TRP A 12 -40.42 7.66 16.08
N ILE A 13 -40.23 8.51 15.07
CA ILE A 13 -41.34 9.26 14.43
C ILE A 13 -42.27 8.32 13.67
N GLU A 14 -41.72 7.28 13.05
CA GLU A 14 -42.53 6.25 12.39
C GLU A 14 -43.29 5.38 13.40
N ALA A 15 -42.72 5.09 14.57
CA ALA A 15 -43.41 4.40 15.65
C ALA A 15 -44.56 5.23 16.25
N LEU A 16 -44.31 6.51 16.57
CA LEU A 16 -45.32 7.44 17.07
C LEU A 16 -46.46 7.71 16.05
N ALA A 17 -46.15 7.69 14.75
CA ALA A 17 -47.15 7.79 13.69
C ALA A 17 -47.98 6.51 13.54
N ARG A 18 -47.37 5.32 13.71
CA ARG A 18 -48.09 4.03 13.70
C ARG A 18 -49.06 3.88 14.88
N GLU A 19 -48.72 4.47 16.03
CA GLU A 19 -49.60 4.52 17.21
C GLU A 19 -50.71 5.57 17.10
N GLY A 20 -50.81 6.31 15.98
CA GLY A 20 -51.85 7.33 15.76
C GLY A 20 -51.68 8.59 16.61
N LEU A 21 -50.54 8.75 17.30
CA LEU A 21 -50.25 9.87 18.19
C LEU A 21 -49.75 11.13 17.44
N LEU A 22 -49.41 10.99 16.16
CA LEU A 22 -49.01 12.09 15.28
C LEU A 22 -49.98 12.22 14.11
N SER A 23 -50.51 13.43 13.90
CA SER A 23 -51.22 13.77 12.67
C SER A 23 -50.26 13.80 11.48
N GLU A 24 -50.74 13.53 10.27
CA GLU A 24 -49.92 13.57 9.04
C GLU A 24 -49.14 14.89 8.90
N THR A 25 -49.78 16.01 9.25
CA THR A 25 -49.15 17.33 9.25
C THR A 25 -48.01 17.47 10.26
N ALA A 26 -48.12 16.84 11.44
CA ALA A 26 -47.08 16.85 12.46
C ALA A 26 -45.91 15.93 12.08
N GLN A 27 -46.21 14.80 11.43
CA GLN A 27 -45.20 13.87 10.90
C GLN A 27 -44.36 14.52 9.79
N ASP A 28 -45.00 15.25 8.88
CA ASP A 28 -44.32 15.98 7.80
C ASP A 28 -43.44 17.12 8.35
N SER A 29 -43.91 17.83 9.37
CA SER A 29 -43.12 18.90 10.00
C SER A 29 -41.89 18.35 10.73
N ALA A 30 -42.03 17.23 11.44
CA ALA A 30 -40.91 16.55 12.12
C ALA A 30 -39.87 15.98 11.14
N ARG A 31 -40.32 15.43 9.99
CA ARG A 31 -39.42 14.96 8.92
C ARG A 31 -38.58 16.08 8.31
N ARG A 32 -39.16 17.27 8.10
CA ARG A 32 -38.44 18.46 7.60
C ARG A 32 -37.37 18.96 8.57
N HIS A 33 -37.57 18.74 9.87
CA HIS A 33 -36.59 19.11 10.90
C HIS A 33 -35.39 18.16 10.98
N ILE A 34 -35.58 16.86 10.71
CA ILE A 34 -34.51 15.85 10.78
C ILE A 34 -33.68 15.80 9.49
N ARG A 35 -34.28 16.07 8.33
CA ARG A 35 -33.55 16.23 7.05
C ARG A 35 -33.76 17.64 6.52
N PRO A 36 -33.00 18.64 7.01
CA PRO A 36 -33.09 19.98 6.44
C PRO A 36 -32.70 19.90 4.96
N ALA A 37 -33.52 20.50 4.08
CA ALA A 37 -33.29 20.50 2.64
C ALA A 37 -31.90 21.07 2.25
N SER A 38 -31.26 21.83 3.14
CA SER A 38 -29.91 22.37 3.01
C SER A 38 -28.83 21.30 2.84
N ALA A 39 -28.97 20.13 3.47
CA ALA A 39 -27.99 19.05 3.34
C ALA A 39 -28.02 18.39 1.95
N TRP A 40 -29.23 18.24 1.37
CA TRP A 40 -29.40 17.77 -0.01
C TRP A 40 -28.83 18.78 -1.01
N HIS A 41 -29.08 20.08 -0.80
CA HIS A 41 -28.54 21.13 -1.67
C HIS A 41 -27.01 21.18 -1.61
N ALA A 42 -26.41 21.11 -0.42
CA ALA A 42 -24.95 21.09 -0.27
C ALA A 42 -24.32 19.83 -0.90
N TRP A 43 -24.96 18.67 -0.72
CA TRP A 43 -24.54 17.44 -1.39
C TRP A 43 -24.63 17.55 -2.92
N ALA A 44 -25.76 18.05 -3.44
CA ALA A 44 -25.97 18.21 -4.88
C ALA A 44 -25.00 19.24 -5.48
N GLN A 45 -24.73 20.34 -4.79
CA GLN A 45 -23.74 21.34 -5.19
C GLN A 45 -22.33 20.74 -5.26
N ASN A 46 -21.91 20.00 -4.23
CA ASN A 46 -20.61 19.34 -4.25
C ASN A 46 -20.51 18.29 -5.35
N LEU A 47 -21.58 17.51 -5.58
CA LEU A 47 -21.63 16.54 -6.68
C LEU A 47 -21.51 17.23 -8.04
N LEU A 48 -22.28 18.30 -8.27
CA LEU A 48 -22.24 19.07 -9.52
C LEU A 48 -20.89 19.76 -9.73
N LEU A 49 -20.27 20.28 -8.66
CA LEU A 49 -18.91 20.84 -8.71
C LEU A 49 -17.87 19.78 -9.07
N MET A 50 -17.92 18.60 -8.45
CA MET A 50 -17.01 17.50 -8.76
C MET A 50 -17.21 17.00 -10.20
N LEU A 51 -18.45 16.84 -10.66
CA LEU A 51 -18.76 16.46 -12.03
C LEU A 51 -18.29 17.50 -13.03
N GLY A 52 -18.58 18.78 -12.78
CA GLY A 52 -18.15 19.89 -13.63
C GLY A 52 -16.62 19.98 -13.72
N ALA A 53 -15.92 19.94 -12.59
CA ALA A 53 -14.46 19.93 -12.56
C ALA A 53 -13.88 18.73 -13.31
N THR A 54 -14.46 17.54 -13.13
CA THR A 54 -14.02 16.31 -13.83
C THR A 54 -14.26 16.41 -15.34
N LEU A 55 -15.40 16.92 -15.79
CA LEU A 55 -15.71 17.11 -17.21
C LEU A 55 -14.77 18.15 -17.85
N VAL A 56 -14.46 19.24 -17.16
CA VAL A 56 -13.49 20.23 -17.63
C VAL A 56 -12.09 19.60 -17.75
N LEU A 57 -11.64 18.86 -16.73
CA LEU A 57 -10.36 18.15 -16.78
C LEU A 57 -10.32 17.13 -17.92
N ALA A 58 -11.39 16.37 -18.12
CA ALA A 58 -11.52 15.44 -19.25
C ALA A 58 -11.47 16.17 -20.60
N GLY A 59 -12.15 17.30 -20.73
CA GLY A 59 -12.10 18.16 -21.92
C GLY A 59 -10.69 18.67 -22.22
N VAL A 60 -9.96 19.12 -21.19
CA VAL A 60 -8.55 19.52 -21.32
C VAL A 60 -7.68 18.35 -21.80
N VAL A 61 -7.84 17.17 -21.20
CA VAL A 61 -7.12 15.95 -21.62
C VAL A 61 -7.44 15.60 -23.08
N PHE A 62 -8.72 15.61 -23.48
CA PHE A 62 -9.11 15.31 -24.85
C PHE A 62 -8.64 16.36 -25.85
N PHE A 63 -8.62 17.64 -25.48
CA PHE A 63 -8.05 18.70 -26.31
C PHE A 63 -6.57 18.44 -26.61
N PHE A 64 -5.77 18.15 -25.58
CA PHE A 64 -4.36 17.80 -25.78
C PHE A 64 -4.20 16.49 -26.55
N ALA A 65 -5.03 15.48 -26.29
CA ALA A 65 -4.98 14.20 -26.98
C ALA A 65 -5.29 14.32 -28.48
N TYR A 66 -6.35 15.06 -28.84
CA TYR A 66 -6.73 15.31 -30.23
C TYR A 66 -5.65 16.09 -30.98
N ASN A 67 -5.10 17.13 -30.36
CA ASN A 67 -4.05 17.95 -30.96
C ASN A 67 -2.65 17.33 -30.87
N TRP A 68 -2.48 16.21 -30.17
CA TRP A 68 -1.16 15.66 -29.80
C TRP A 68 -0.27 15.39 -31.02
N GLN A 69 -0.82 14.86 -32.10
CA GLN A 69 -0.05 14.57 -33.32
C GLN A 69 0.39 15.86 -34.03
N ALA A 70 -0.43 16.91 -34.01
CA ALA A 70 -0.13 18.20 -34.63
C ALA A 70 0.81 19.08 -33.78
N MET A 71 0.92 18.83 -32.47
CA MET A 71 1.79 19.59 -31.59
C MET A 71 3.27 19.29 -31.84
N GLY A 72 4.05 20.34 -32.14
CA GLY A 72 5.50 20.25 -32.22
C GLY A 72 6.14 19.84 -30.89
N ARG A 73 7.32 19.21 -30.95
CA ARG A 73 8.05 18.67 -29.77
C ARG A 73 8.21 19.70 -28.64
N PHE A 74 8.57 20.94 -28.97
CA PHE A 74 8.80 21.99 -27.98
C PHE A 74 7.53 22.37 -27.22
N LEU A 75 6.37 22.34 -27.89
CA LEU A 75 5.10 22.61 -27.24
C LEU A 75 4.72 21.48 -26.28
N LYS A 76 4.93 20.21 -26.69
CA LYS A 76 4.70 19.04 -25.82
C LYS A 76 5.52 19.14 -24.54
N PHE A 77 6.84 19.35 -24.66
CA PHE A 77 7.71 19.52 -23.50
C PHE A 77 7.37 20.77 -22.69
N GLY A 78 7.12 21.90 -23.36
CA GLY A 78 6.80 23.16 -22.72
C GLY A 78 5.55 23.09 -21.86
N VAL A 79 4.48 22.45 -22.34
CA VAL A 79 3.24 22.27 -21.56
C VAL A 79 3.47 21.42 -20.31
N ILE A 80 4.18 20.30 -20.45
CA ILE A 80 4.44 19.39 -19.32
C ILE A 80 5.37 20.06 -18.29
N GLN A 81 6.45 20.71 -18.75
CA GLN A 81 7.37 21.43 -17.86
C GLN A 81 6.69 22.62 -17.16
N ALA A 82 5.86 23.38 -17.88
CA ALA A 82 5.07 24.46 -17.27
C ALA A 82 4.11 23.92 -16.22
N ALA A 83 3.46 22.77 -16.47
CA ALA A 83 2.60 22.12 -15.48
C ALA A 83 3.38 21.66 -14.24
N ILE A 84 4.58 21.08 -14.40
CA ILE A 84 5.46 20.71 -13.28
C ILE A 84 5.81 21.95 -12.45
N VAL A 85 6.26 23.03 -13.09
CA VAL A 85 6.62 24.28 -12.41
C VAL A 85 5.41 24.87 -11.70
N ALA A 86 4.23 24.90 -12.33
CA ALA A 86 3.00 25.38 -11.71
C ALA A 86 2.65 24.55 -10.46
N CYS A 87 2.71 23.22 -10.53
CA CYS A 87 2.49 22.34 -9.38
C CYS A 87 3.47 22.63 -8.24
N ILE A 88 4.75 22.85 -8.53
CA ILE A 88 5.76 23.20 -7.51
C ILE A 88 5.45 24.57 -6.91
N LEU A 89 5.15 25.59 -7.71
CA LEU A 89 4.83 26.94 -7.23
C LEU A 89 3.58 26.95 -6.34
N VAL A 90 2.53 26.22 -6.74
CA VAL A 90 1.32 26.05 -5.93
C VAL A 90 1.65 25.28 -4.64
N SER A 91 2.47 24.23 -4.71
CA SER A 91 2.92 23.50 -3.51
C SER A 91 3.61 24.42 -2.50
N LEU A 92 4.51 25.29 -2.97
CA LEU A 92 5.20 26.27 -2.15
C LEU A 92 4.23 27.33 -1.58
N ARG A 93 3.25 27.77 -2.37
CA ARG A 93 2.26 28.78 -1.95
C ARG A 93 1.29 28.26 -0.88
N PHE A 94 0.96 26.97 -0.93
CA PHE A 94 0.05 26.28 -0.02
C PHE A 94 0.79 25.43 1.02
N ARG A 95 2.03 25.79 1.36
CA ARG A 95 2.83 25.07 2.36
C ARG A 95 2.14 24.98 3.73
N ASP A 96 1.38 26.00 4.10
CA ASP A 96 0.60 26.04 5.34
C ASP A 96 -0.62 25.09 5.31
N HIS A 97 -1.14 24.80 4.11
CA HIS A 97 -2.17 23.79 3.88
C HIS A 97 -1.51 22.47 3.46
N ALA A 98 -0.94 21.78 4.45
CA ALA A 98 -0.07 20.62 4.25
C ALA A 98 -0.61 19.59 3.23
N LEU A 99 -1.92 19.31 3.23
CA LEU A 99 -2.50 18.35 2.29
C LEU A 99 -2.50 18.87 0.84
N SER A 100 -3.01 20.09 0.59
CA SER A 100 -3.07 20.65 -0.76
C SER A 100 -1.68 20.84 -1.36
N GLY A 101 -0.73 21.35 -0.56
CA GLY A 101 0.66 21.51 -0.99
C GLY A 101 1.32 20.17 -1.36
N ASN A 102 1.08 19.13 -0.56
CA ASN A 102 1.62 17.80 -0.81
C ASN A 102 0.99 17.10 -2.02
N ILE A 103 -0.31 17.28 -2.25
CA ILE A 103 -0.98 16.76 -3.45
C ILE A 103 -0.39 17.42 -4.72
N MET A 104 -0.10 18.72 -4.68
CA MET A 104 0.53 19.40 -5.81
C MET A 104 1.97 18.94 -6.05
N LEU A 105 2.73 18.71 -4.98
CA LEU A 105 4.09 18.14 -5.12
C LEU A 105 4.05 16.70 -5.66
N MET A 106 3.08 15.90 -5.23
CA MET A 106 2.83 14.57 -5.78
C MET A 106 2.49 14.64 -7.28
N ALA A 107 1.67 15.60 -7.69
CA ALA A 107 1.36 15.83 -9.10
C ALA A 107 2.63 16.16 -9.91
N ALA A 108 3.53 16.99 -9.37
CA ALA A 108 4.83 17.26 -9.99
C ALA A 108 5.69 15.98 -10.13
N CYS A 109 5.75 15.15 -9.08
CA CYS A 109 6.42 13.85 -9.14
C CYS A 109 5.85 12.96 -10.26
N MET A 110 4.52 12.91 -10.42
CA MET A 110 3.87 12.12 -11.46
C MET A 110 4.14 12.67 -12.87
N LEU A 111 4.03 13.98 -13.04
CA LEU A 111 4.30 14.66 -14.32
C LEU A 111 5.76 14.51 -14.77
N THR A 112 6.69 14.28 -13.84
CA THR A 112 8.09 13.94 -14.20
C THR A 112 8.17 12.61 -14.95
N GLY A 113 7.38 11.60 -14.57
CA GLY A 113 7.27 10.36 -15.33
C GLY A 113 6.65 10.56 -16.70
N VAL A 114 5.61 11.39 -16.78
CA VAL A 114 4.98 11.78 -18.06
C VAL A 114 6.00 12.47 -18.98
N LEU A 115 6.82 13.37 -18.43
CA LEU A 115 7.88 14.05 -19.17
C LEU A 115 8.89 13.06 -19.77
N LEU A 116 9.35 12.09 -18.97
CA LEU A 116 10.27 11.04 -19.43
C LEU A 116 9.64 10.14 -20.50
N ALA A 117 8.37 9.75 -20.33
CA ALA A 117 7.65 8.96 -21.32
C ALA A 117 7.50 9.70 -22.66
N VAL A 118 7.13 10.98 -22.61
CA VAL A 118 7.02 11.82 -23.82
C VAL A 118 8.38 12.07 -24.46
N PHE A 119 9.45 12.15 -23.65
CA PHE A 119 10.82 12.23 -24.15
C PHE A 119 11.20 10.97 -24.94
N GLY A 120 11.00 9.78 -24.36
CA GLY A 120 11.26 8.51 -25.04
C GLY A 120 10.45 8.33 -26.32
N GLN A 121 9.17 8.73 -26.32
CA GLN A 121 8.32 8.69 -27.51
C GLN A 121 8.78 9.67 -28.61
N THR A 122 9.17 10.88 -28.24
CA THR A 122 9.50 11.95 -29.20
C THR A 122 10.84 11.71 -29.89
N TYR A 123 11.83 11.25 -29.13
CA TYR A 123 13.19 11.04 -29.64
C TYR A 123 13.49 9.58 -29.98
N GLN A 124 12.54 8.66 -29.78
CA GLN A 124 12.69 7.22 -30.05
C GLN A 124 14.03 6.70 -29.54
N THR A 125 14.33 6.99 -28.27
CA THR A 125 15.67 6.77 -27.71
C THR A 125 16.07 5.30 -27.63
N GLY A 126 15.17 4.37 -27.98
CA GLY A 126 15.39 2.93 -27.85
C GLY A 126 15.68 2.48 -26.42
N ALA A 127 15.51 3.38 -25.44
CA ALA A 127 15.86 3.14 -24.05
C ALA A 127 14.90 2.12 -23.45
N ASP A 128 15.45 1.19 -22.68
CA ASP A 128 14.68 0.16 -22.02
C ASP A 128 13.73 0.76 -20.98
N ALA A 129 12.62 0.07 -20.74
CA ALA A 129 11.61 0.59 -19.82
C ALA A 129 12.16 0.70 -18.40
N TYR A 130 13.05 -0.20 -17.96
CA TYR A 130 13.63 -0.17 -16.61
C TYR A 130 14.41 1.13 -16.35
N GLU A 131 15.11 1.66 -17.35
CA GLU A 131 15.88 2.92 -17.24
C GLU A 131 14.96 4.10 -16.98
N LEU A 132 13.78 4.14 -17.63
CA LEU A 132 12.78 5.18 -17.41
C LEU A 132 12.34 5.23 -15.95
N PHE A 133 12.05 4.08 -15.34
CA PHE A 133 11.58 4.02 -13.95
C PHE A 133 12.68 4.38 -12.94
N PHE A 134 13.93 3.96 -13.17
CA PHE A 134 15.05 4.37 -12.31
C PHE A 134 15.39 5.85 -12.47
N ALA A 135 15.42 6.37 -13.70
CA ALA A 135 15.62 7.79 -13.95
C ALA A 135 14.50 8.61 -13.31
N TRP A 136 13.25 8.16 -13.38
CA TRP A 136 12.12 8.79 -12.73
C TRP A 136 12.29 8.80 -11.20
N ALA A 137 12.58 7.65 -10.58
CA ALA A 137 12.82 7.56 -9.15
C ALA A 137 13.95 8.50 -8.70
N LEU A 138 15.05 8.54 -9.45
CA LEU A 138 16.19 9.42 -9.19
C LEU A 138 15.79 10.90 -9.22
N LEU A 139 15.11 11.34 -10.29
CA LEU A 139 14.73 12.74 -10.46
C LEU A 139 13.78 13.25 -9.37
N ILE A 140 12.89 12.40 -8.86
CA ILE A 140 11.94 12.81 -7.81
C ILE A 140 12.49 12.64 -6.39
N THR A 141 13.67 12.05 -6.20
CA THR A 141 14.23 11.71 -4.88
C THR A 141 14.31 12.93 -3.96
N GLY A 142 14.76 14.08 -4.47
CA GLY A 142 14.84 15.31 -3.71
C GLY A 142 13.47 15.83 -3.25
N TRP A 143 12.46 15.75 -4.12
CA TRP A 143 11.10 16.18 -3.80
C TRP A 143 10.45 15.25 -2.80
N VAL A 144 10.64 13.94 -2.92
CA VAL A 144 10.15 12.93 -1.97
C VAL A 144 10.71 13.21 -0.57
N ALA A 145 12.01 13.48 -0.45
CA ALA A 145 12.65 13.77 0.83
C ALA A 145 12.09 15.04 1.49
N VAL A 146 11.81 16.09 0.72
CA VAL A 146 11.29 17.37 1.24
C VAL A 146 9.77 17.31 1.48
N SER A 147 9.04 16.49 0.73
CA SER A 147 7.57 16.44 0.76
C SER A 147 6.97 16.12 2.13
N GLN A 148 7.69 15.36 2.96
CA GLN A 148 7.15 14.76 4.18
C GLN A 148 5.79 14.08 3.95
N PHE A 149 5.56 13.55 2.74
CA PHE A 149 4.29 12.98 2.34
C PHE A 149 4.43 11.50 2.04
N ALA A 150 3.70 10.70 2.83
CA ALA A 150 3.60 9.26 2.73
C ALA A 150 3.42 8.76 1.29
N ALA A 151 2.50 9.39 0.54
CA ALA A 151 2.21 8.94 -0.82
C ALA A 151 3.39 9.20 -1.78
N CYS A 152 4.10 10.34 -1.67
CA CYS A 152 5.28 10.60 -2.50
C CYS A 152 6.37 9.55 -2.26
N TRP A 153 6.59 9.19 -1.00
CA TRP A 153 7.54 8.14 -0.64
C TRP A 153 7.10 6.77 -1.17
N PHE A 154 5.81 6.47 -1.11
CA PHE A 154 5.26 5.23 -1.66
C PHE A 154 5.38 5.15 -3.18
N LEU A 155 5.11 6.25 -3.90
CA LEU A 155 5.36 6.35 -5.34
C LEU A 155 6.83 6.03 -5.64
N TRP A 156 7.76 6.64 -4.91
CA TRP A 156 9.20 6.40 -5.09
C TRP A 156 9.59 4.92 -4.89
N LEU A 157 9.05 4.27 -3.85
CA LEU A 157 9.26 2.84 -3.63
C LEU A 157 8.69 1.99 -4.76
N ILE A 158 7.49 2.30 -5.25
CA ILE A 158 6.89 1.62 -6.41
C ILE A 158 7.80 1.76 -7.62
N LEU A 159 8.32 2.95 -7.92
CA LEU A 159 9.18 3.17 -9.08
C LEU A 159 10.46 2.32 -9.00
N LEU A 160 11.10 2.25 -7.83
CA LEU A 160 12.28 1.39 -7.63
C LEU A 160 11.95 -0.10 -7.81
N GLN A 161 10.82 -0.55 -7.28
CA GLN A 161 10.36 -1.93 -7.40
C GLN A 161 10.03 -2.27 -8.85
N THR A 162 9.28 -1.41 -9.55
CA THR A 162 8.95 -1.57 -10.96
C THR A 162 10.20 -1.55 -11.84
N GLY A 163 11.14 -0.63 -11.59
CA GLY A 163 12.44 -0.60 -12.27
C GLY A 163 13.23 -1.89 -12.07
N THR A 164 13.23 -2.44 -10.86
CA THR A 164 13.92 -3.70 -10.54
C THR A 164 13.28 -4.90 -11.24
N VAL A 165 11.94 -4.99 -11.24
CA VAL A 165 11.22 -6.05 -11.97
C VAL A 165 11.49 -5.96 -13.47
N LEU A 166 11.38 -4.76 -14.05
CA LEU A 166 11.61 -4.56 -15.48
C LEU A 166 13.06 -4.83 -15.86
N TYR A 167 14.03 -4.43 -15.04
CA TYR A 167 15.43 -4.75 -15.25
C TYR A 167 15.66 -6.26 -15.28
N TRP A 168 15.03 -7.00 -14.36
CA TRP A 168 15.14 -8.44 -14.36
C TRP A 168 14.55 -9.08 -15.62
N VAL A 169 13.35 -8.65 -16.03
CA VAL A 169 12.66 -9.16 -17.22
C VAL A 169 13.38 -8.79 -18.53
N GLN A 170 13.97 -7.59 -18.61
CA GLN A 170 14.54 -7.07 -19.87
C GLN A 170 16.02 -7.40 -20.02
N VAL A 171 16.76 -7.51 -18.91
CA VAL A 171 18.23 -7.62 -18.93
C VAL A 171 18.70 -8.82 -18.11
N ALA A 172 18.36 -8.89 -16.82
CA ALA A 172 19.02 -9.84 -15.92
C ALA A 172 18.73 -11.31 -16.27
N GLU A 173 17.47 -11.65 -16.57
CA GLU A 173 17.11 -13.02 -16.98
C GLU A 173 17.53 -13.33 -18.43
N PRO A 174 17.21 -12.49 -19.44
CA PRO A 174 17.53 -12.84 -20.83
C PRO A 174 19.02 -12.84 -21.17
N LEU A 175 19.78 -11.89 -20.61
CA LEU A 175 21.19 -11.69 -20.97
C LEU A 175 22.15 -12.39 -19.99
N HIS A 176 21.79 -12.45 -18.71
CA HIS A 176 22.67 -12.97 -17.66
C HIS A 176 22.15 -14.26 -17.02
N HIS A 177 21.01 -14.79 -17.48
CA HIS A 177 20.36 -15.99 -16.92
C HIS A 177 20.20 -15.91 -15.40
N THR A 178 19.92 -14.70 -14.91
CA THR A 178 19.87 -14.45 -13.47
C THR A 178 18.62 -15.11 -12.89
N PRO A 179 18.75 -15.95 -11.86
CA PRO A 179 17.61 -16.68 -11.30
C PRO A 179 16.55 -15.74 -10.72
N PHE A 180 15.28 -16.17 -10.75
CA PHE A 180 14.15 -15.40 -10.23
C PHE A 180 14.29 -15.10 -8.72
N GLU A 181 14.97 -15.98 -8.00
CA GLU A 181 15.32 -15.81 -6.59
C GLU A 181 16.11 -14.51 -6.33
N THR A 182 16.97 -14.09 -7.27
CA THR A 182 17.71 -12.83 -7.16
C THR A 182 16.79 -11.63 -7.24
N LEU A 183 15.75 -11.68 -8.08
CA LEU A 183 14.71 -10.64 -8.12
C LEU A 183 13.97 -10.58 -6.78
N CYS A 184 13.52 -11.72 -6.26
CA CYS A 184 12.88 -11.81 -4.94
C CYS A 184 13.74 -11.20 -3.83
N ILE A 185 15.04 -11.48 -3.83
CA ILE A 185 16.00 -10.90 -2.88
C ILE A 185 16.12 -9.38 -3.09
N GLY A 186 16.21 -8.89 -4.32
CA GLY A 186 16.27 -7.45 -4.62
C GLY A 186 15.04 -6.69 -4.13
N ILE A 187 13.84 -7.23 -4.41
CA ILE A 187 12.56 -6.70 -3.93
C ILE A 187 12.51 -6.70 -2.39
N ALA A 188 12.96 -7.79 -1.77
CA ALA A 188 13.07 -7.89 -0.32
C ALA A 188 14.04 -6.82 0.25
N SER A 189 15.20 -6.63 -0.35
CA SER A 189 16.19 -5.63 0.07
C SER A 189 15.64 -4.20 0.01
N ILE A 190 14.93 -3.83 -1.06
CA ILE A 190 14.30 -2.50 -1.17
C ILE A 190 13.31 -2.27 -0.03
N ASN A 191 12.46 -3.27 0.27
CA ASN A 191 11.47 -3.16 1.34
C ASN A 191 12.11 -3.16 2.73
N LEU A 192 13.19 -3.93 2.94
CA LEU A 192 13.95 -3.92 4.19
C LEU A 192 14.60 -2.56 4.43
N LEU A 193 15.23 -1.97 3.41
CA LEU A 193 15.81 -0.63 3.50
C LEU A 193 14.73 0.43 3.75
N GLY A 194 13.57 0.32 3.07
CA GLY A 194 12.41 1.18 3.33
C GLY A 194 11.89 1.05 4.76
N LEU A 195 11.84 -0.17 5.29
CA LEU A 195 11.41 -0.46 6.67
C LEU A 195 12.38 0.14 7.68
N ILE A 196 13.70 -0.05 7.49
CA ILE A 196 14.75 0.55 8.33
C ILE A 196 14.64 2.07 8.29
N ALA A 197 14.54 2.68 7.10
CA ALA A 197 14.39 4.12 6.94
C ALA A 197 13.15 4.65 7.66
N ARG A 198 12.04 3.92 7.61
CA ARG A 198 10.81 4.24 8.36
C ARG A 198 11.01 4.16 9.86
N GLU A 199 11.63 3.11 10.38
CA GLU A 199 11.82 2.96 11.83
C GLU A 199 12.76 4.06 12.36
N ILE A 200 13.85 4.34 11.65
CA ILE A 200 14.75 5.46 11.97
C ILE A 200 13.98 6.78 11.93
N GLY A 201 13.24 7.06 10.86
CA GLY A 201 12.50 8.30 10.72
C GLY A 201 11.38 8.46 11.76
N SER A 202 10.75 7.35 12.17
CA SER A 202 9.77 7.34 13.26
C SER A 202 10.40 7.69 14.61
N VAL A 203 11.62 7.24 14.88
CA VAL A 203 12.39 7.57 16.10
C VAL A 203 12.88 9.03 16.06
N MET A 204 13.30 9.51 14.88
CA MET A 204 13.70 10.92 14.66
C MET A 204 12.53 11.92 14.75
N GLY A 205 11.29 11.44 14.90
CA GLY A 205 10.13 12.29 15.15
C GLY A 205 9.34 12.71 13.90
N PHE A 206 9.66 12.19 12.71
CA PHE A 206 8.92 12.50 11.49
C PHE A 206 7.50 11.91 11.54
N ALA A 207 6.50 12.76 11.78
CA ALA A 207 5.11 12.35 12.01
C ALA A 207 4.50 11.57 10.82
N TRP A 208 4.86 11.92 9.59
CA TRP A 208 4.34 11.29 8.37
C TRP A 208 4.77 9.82 8.20
N LEU A 209 5.89 9.41 8.79
CA LEU A 209 6.38 8.01 8.78
C LEU A 209 5.77 7.15 9.91
N LYS A 210 5.11 7.77 10.90
CA LYS A 210 4.56 7.05 12.07
C LYS A 210 3.35 6.19 11.74
N ALA A 211 2.70 6.41 10.61
CA ALA A 211 1.50 5.65 10.23
C ALA A 211 1.80 4.13 10.18
N ARG A 212 0.99 3.35 10.89
CA ARG A 212 1.17 1.90 11.06
C ARG A 212 1.06 1.11 9.75
N TRP A 213 0.23 1.56 8.82
CA TRP A 213 0.00 0.88 7.55
C TRP A 213 1.26 0.82 6.68
N HIS A 214 2.17 1.80 6.76
CA HIS A 214 3.45 1.76 6.03
C HIS A 214 4.31 0.58 6.45
N ARG A 215 4.44 0.38 7.77
CA ARG A 215 5.19 -0.74 8.34
C ARG A 215 4.59 -2.06 7.88
N ALA A 216 3.28 -2.20 8.00
CA ALA A 216 2.57 -3.42 7.58
C ALA A 216 2.79 -3.73 6.11
N LEU A 217 2.69 -2.72 5.22
CA LEU A 217 2.87 -2.90 3.79
C LEU A 217 4.31 -3.32 3.45
N LEU A 218 5.31 -2.60 3.94
CA LEU A 218 6.73 -2.92 3.69
C LEU A 218 7.11 -4.30 4.20
N LEU A 219 6.66 -4.64 5.42
CA LEU A 219 6.92 -5.95 6.03
C LEU A 219 6.22 -7.07 5.27
N MET A 220 4.97 -6.85 4.85
CA MET A 220 4.23 -7.83 4.05
C MET A 220 4.94 -8.07 2.72
N THR A 221 5.30 -7.02 1.98
CA THR A 221 6.02 -7.17 0.70
C THR A 221 7.38 -7.84 0.87
N LEU A 222 8.15 -7.48 1.92
CA LEU A 222 9.41 -8.14 2.27
C LEU A 222 9.24 -9.64 2.50
N LEU A 223 8.29 -10.04 3.36
CA LEU A 223 8.07 -11.44 3.71
C LEU A 223 7.51 -12.24 2.54
N SER A 224 6.57 -11.67 1.78
CA SER A 224 6.00 -12.31 0.59
C SER A 224 7.04 -12.52 -0.51
N ALA A 225 7.93 -11.55 -0.74
CA ALA A 225 8.99 -11.68 -1.75
C ALA A 225 9.94 -12.85 -1.43
N LEU A 226 10.29 -13.04 -0.16
CA LEU A 226 11.14 -14.15 0.30
C LEU A 226 10.38 -15.47 0.50
N PHE A 227 9.06 -15.42 0.71
CA PHE A 227 8.23 -16.61 0.82
C PHE A 227 8.23 -17.43 -0.47
N ILE A 228 8.09 -16.79 -1.63
CA ILE A 228 8.00 -17.46 -2.95
C ILE A 228 9.18 -18.43 -3.22
N PRO A 229 10.46 -17.99 -3.16
CA PRO A 229 11.58 -18.88 -3.44
C PRO A 229 11.75 -19.95 -2.36
N THR A 230 11.43 -19.64 -1.11
CA THR A 230 11.51 -20.61 -0.01
C THR A 230 10.42 -21.69 -0.14
N PHE A 231 9.23 -21.31 -0.63
CA PHE A 231 8.14 -22.23 -0.93
C PHE A 231 8.52 -23.19 -2.06
N ALA A 232 9.21 -22.69 -3.08
CA ALA A 232 9.71 -23.52 -4.18
C ALA A 232 10.72 -24.58 -3.72
N ILE A 233 11.58 -24.30 -2.72
CA ILE A 233 12.46 -25.32 -2.11
C ILE A 233 11.64 -26.43 -1.48
N ILE A 234 10.62 -26.07 -0.69
CA ILE A 234 9.81 -27.07 0.03
C ILE A 234 9.08 -27.99 -0.95
N LEU A 235 8.63 -27.44 -2.08
CA LEU A 235 7.95 -28.22 -3.11
C LEU A 235 8.89 -28.88 -4.13
N ASP A 236 10.20 -28.79 -3.94
CA ASP A 236 11.20 -29.38 -4.85
C ASP A 236 10.92 -29.04 -6.33
N ILE A 237 10.48 -27.79 -6.55
CA ILE A 237 10.19 -27.29 -7.89
C ILE A 237 11.55 -26.91 -8.48
N ASP A 238 12.12 -27.80 -9.29
CA ASP A 238 13.44 -27.68 -9.94
C ASP A 238 14.69 -27.83 -9.05
N ASP A 239 15.82 -28.07 -9.73
CA ASP A 239 17.14 -28.27 -9.15
C ASP A 239 17.54 -27.16 -8.18
N SER A 240 18.02 -27.54 -6.99
CA SER A 240 18.28 -26.60 -5.90
C SER A 240 19.46 -25.66 -6.20
N SER A 241 19.18 -24.37 -6.41
CA SER A 241 20.20 -23.35 -6.62
C SER A 241 20.67 -22.73 -5.30
N ALA A 242 21.96 -22.32 -5.24
CA ALA A 242 22.54 -21.67 -4.05
C ALA A 242 21.81 -20.36 -3.69
N THR A 243 21.29 -19.63 -4.68
CA THR A 243 20.52 -18.40 -4.50
C THR A 243 19.17 -18.67 -3.84
N ARG A 244 18.53 -19.81 -4.13
CA ARG A 244 17.28 -20.21 -3.48
C ARG A 244 17.49 -20.51 -2.01
N LEU A 245 18.55 -21.25 -1.67
CA LEU A 245 18.94 -21.48 -0.28
C LEU A 245 19.23 -20.16 0.44
N ALA A 246 19.92 -19.22 -0.22
CA ALA A 246 20.14 -17.89 0.35
C ALA A 246 18.83 -17.16 0.64
N ALA A 247 17.85 -17.20 -0.27
CA ALA A 247 16.53 -16.60 -0.05
C ALA A 247 15.79 -17.23 1.14
N ALA A 248 15.89 -18.55 1.32
CA ALA A 248 15.33 -19.27 2.46
C ALA A 248 15.96 -18.89 3.80
N ILE A 249 17.29 -18.77 3.83
CA ILE A 249 18.02 -18.31 5.01
C ILE A 249 17.64 -16.87 5.34
N LEU A 250 17.56 -16.00 4.32
CA LEU A 250 17.09 -14.61 4.49
C LEU A 250 15.64 -14.55 4.99
N TRP A 251 14.77 -15.42 4.51
CA TRP A 251 13.40 -15.53 5.00
C TRP A 251 13.35 -15.89 6.48
N LEU A 252 14.15 -16.88 6.89
CA LEU A 252 14.25 -17.34 8.29
C LEU A 252 14.77 -16.21 9.20
N ILE A 253 15.88 -15.59 8.82
CA ILE A 253 16.50 -14.48 9.55
C ILE A 253 15.54 -13.29 9.61
N GLY A 254 14.91 -12.94 8.49
CA GLY A 254 13.95 -11.83 8.40
C GLY A 254 12.73 -12.05 9.28
N SER A 255 12.16 -13.26 9.27
CA SER A 255 11.01 -13.62 10.11
C SER A 255 11.37 -13.64 11.60
N ALA A 256 12.51 -14.25 11.97
CA ALA A 256 12.97 -14.28 13.36
C ALA A 256 13.33 -12.88 13.88
N GLY A 257 14.05 -12.09 13.07
CA GLY A 257 14.43 -10.72 13.37
C GLY A 257 13.22 -9.80 13.53
N ALA A 258 12.29 -9.81 12.56
CA ALA A 258 11.06 -9.04 12.65
C ALA A 258 10.20 -9.48 13.85
N GLY A 259 10.11 -10.79 14.11
CA GLY A 259 9.42 -11.33 15.28
C GLY A 259 10.02 -10.84 16.61
N PHE A 260 11.35 -10.79 16.73
CA PHE A 260 12.02 -10.25 17.91
C PHE A 260 11.83 -8.74 18.05
N VAL A 261 12.08 -7.98 16.98
CA VAL A 261 11.99 -6.51 16.96
C VAL A 261 10.57 -6.08 17.32
N TYR A 262 9.53 -6.61 16.66
CA TYR A 262 8.15 -6.17 16.87
C TYR A 262 7.48 -6.75 18.12
N ARG A 263 8.11 -7.73 18.77
CA ARG A 263 7.68 -8.22 20.08
C ARG A 263 8.33 -7.44 21.23
N LYS A 264 9.62 -7.13 21.13
CA LYS A 264 10.43 -6.64 22.26
C LYS A 264 10.89 -5.20 22.14
N LEU A 265 11.35 -4.78 20.97
CA LEU A 265 11.94 -3.44 20.78
C LEU A 265 10.90 -2.39 20.37
N LEU A 266 10.04 -2.75 19.43
CA LEU A 266 9.00 -1.90 18.86
C LEU A 266 7.64 -2.60 18.88
N PRO A 267 7.02 -2.76 20.07
CA PRO A 267 5.75 -3.46 20.23
C PRO A 267 4.68 -3.09 19.20
N ASP A 268 4.38 -4.02 18.30
CA ASP A 268 3.33 -3.86 17.30
C ASP A 268 2.66 -5.19 16.98
N MET A 269 1.39 -5.30 17.41
CA MET A 269 0.57 -6.47 17.21
C MET A 269 0.30 -6.77 15.74
N ALA A 270 0.13 -5.75 14.89
CA ALA A 270 -0.19 -5.95 13.49
C ALA A 270 1.02 -6.46 12.71
N ALA A 271 2.22 -5.95 13.01
CA ALA A 271 3.46 -6.44 12.42
C ALA A 271 3.78 -7.87 12.91
N LEU A 272 3.59 -8.14 14.21
CA LEU A 272 3.80 -9.47 14.77
C LEU A 272 2.82 -10.50 14.20
N SER A 273 1.55 -10.14 14.02
CA SER A 273 0.57 -11.05 13.40
C SER A 273 0.93 -11.38 11.97
N LEU A 274 1.40 -10.41 11.16
CA LEU A 274 1.89 -10.67 9.80
C LEU A 274 3.06 -11.66 9.78
N VAL A 275 4.06 -11.48 10.65
CA VAL A 275 5.21 -12.40 10.76
C VAL A 275 4.74 -13.81 11.13
N VAL A 276 3.89 -13.92 12.16
CA VAL A 276 3.38 -15.22 12.63
C VAL A 276 2.52 -15.89 11.56
N THR A 277 1.61 -15.17 10.91
CA THR A 277 0.79 -15.71 9.83
C THR A 277 1.65 -16.21 8.67
N ASN A 278 2.68 -15.45 8.28
CA ASN A 278 3.60 -15.86 7.22
C ASN A 278 4.39 -17.12 7.60
N ALA A 279 4.88 -17.20 8.85
CA ALA A 279 5.56 -18.39 9.37
C ALA A 279 4.62 -19.61 9.47
N CYS A 280 3.36 -19.40 9.85
CA CYS A 280 2.35 -20.46 9.89
C CYS A 280 2.05 -21.01 8.51
N LEU A 281 1.87 -20.15 7.51
CA LEU A 281 1.67 -20.58 6.12
C LEU A 281 2.86 -21.45 5.67
N MET A 282 4.07 -21.03 6.01
CA MET A 282 5.28 -21.78 5.67
C MET A 282 5.36 -23.16 6.34
N LEU A 283 5.01 -23.20 7.63
CA LEU A 283 4.96 -24.45 8.40
C LEU A 283 3.89 -25.40 7.84
N ILE A 284 2.72 -24.89 7.45
CA ILE A 284 1.65 -25.69 6.85
C ILE A 284 2.13 -26.32 5.53
N VAL A 285 2.81 -25.55 4.68
CA VAL A 285 3.36 -26.07 3.41
C VAL A 285 4.41 -27.16 3.68
N LEU A 286 5.33 -26.93 4.62
CA LEU A 286 6.35 -27.89 5.00
C LEU A 286 5.74 -29.21 5.52
N LEU A 287 4.81 -29.11 6.48
CA LEU A 287 4.15 -30.28 7.04
C LEU A 287 3.29 -31.00 6.00
N GLY A 288 2.65 -30.25 5.10
CA GLY A 288 1.91 -30.82 3.98
C GLY A 288 2.81 -31.62 3.07
N ARG A 289 3.96 -31.06 2.64
CA ARG A 289 4.93 -31.79 1.83
C ARG A 289 5.34 -33.10 2.48
N ILE A 290 5.72 -33.06 3.77
CA ILE A 290 6.12 -34.25 4.52
C ILE A 290 4.98 -35.29 4.58
N ALA A 291 3.74 -34.84 4.79
CA ALA A 291 2.59 -35.73 4.84
C ALA A 291 2.31 -36.42 3.49
N PHE A 292 2.41 -35.68 2.38
CA PHE A 292 2.24 -36.22 1.03
C PHE A 292 3.39 -37.16 0.62
N ASP A 293 4.63 -36.89 1.04
CA ASP A 293 5.78 -37.75 0.72
C ASP A 293 5.79 -39.06 1.52
N GLN A 294 5.23 -39.09 2.73
CA GLN A 294 5.24 -40.29 3.60
C GLN A 294 4.03 -41.19 3.39
N VAL A 295 2.86 -40.62 3.06
CA VAL A 295 1.61 -41.37 2.94
C VAL A 295 1.25 -41.54 1.47
N HIS A 296 1.43 -42.75 0.94
CA HIS A 296 1.07 -43.07 -0.44
C HIS A 296 -0.32 -43.73 -0.51
N ASN A 297 -1.09 -43.44 -1.58
CA ASN A 297 -2.37 -44.07 -1.91
C ASN A 297 -3.51 -43.90 -0.88
N MET A 298 -3.44 -42.91 0.01
CA MET A 298 -4.52 -42.59 0.98
C MET A 298 -4.91 -41.11 0.95
N GLU A 299 -5.28 -40.59 -0.23
CA GLU A 299 -5.57 -39.16 -0.44
C GLU A 299 -6.60 -38.60 0.55
N ALA A 300 -7.70 -39.33 0.79
CA ALA A 300 -8.74 -38.92 1.74
C ALA A 300 -8.21 -38.74 3.17
N PHE A 301 -7.28 -39.61 3.59
CA PHE A 301 -6.63 -39.50 4.90
C PHE A 301 -5.69 -38.30 4.96
N ILE A 302 -4.92 -38.04 3.90
CA ILE A 302 -4.00 -36.89 3.84
C ILE A 302 -4.76 -35.58 3.90
N PHE A 303 -5.90 -35.45 3.21
CA PHE A 303 -6.73 -34.24 3.30
C PHE A 303 -7.29 -34.02 4.71
N LEU A 304 -7.73 -35.08 5.40
CA LEU A 304 -8.17 -34.99 6.79
C LEU A 304 -7.01 -34.63 7.73
N LEU A 305 -5.85 -35.23 7.54
CA LEU A 305 -4.62 -34.92 8.28
C LEU A 305 -4.22 -33.45 8.08
N MET A 306 -4.30 -32.94 6.85
CA MET A 306 -4.05 -31.54 6.53
C MET A 306 -5.01 -30.59 7.23
N ALA A 307 -6.30 -30.93 7.31
CA ALA A 307 -7.26 -30.13 8.06
C ALA A 307 -6.89 -30.05 9.56
N VAL A 308 -6.45 -31.18 10.15
CA VAL A 308 -5.97 -31.22 11.54
C VAL A 308 -4.69 -30.41 11.71
N ILE A 309 -3.72 -30.51 10.78
CA ILE A 309 -2.48 -29.73 10.79
C ILE A 309 -2.78 -28.24 10.74
N ILE A 310 -3.61 -27.80 9.80
CA ILE A 310 -4.01 -26.39 9.65
C ILE A 310 -4.65 -25.90 10.95
N LEU A 311 -5.61 -26.65 11.50
CA LEU A 311 -6.30 -26.29 12.73
C LEU A 311 -5.34 -26.21 13.93
N GLY A 312 -4.39 -27.16 14.04
CA GLY A 312 -3.37 -27.18 15.08
C GLY A 312 -2.40 -25.99 14.98
N VAL A 313 -1.87 -25.72 13.78
CA VAL A 313 -0.94 -24.61 13.54
C VAL A 313 -1.61 -23.26 13.80
N VAL A 314 -2.82 -23.05 13.28
CA VAL A 314 -3.58 -21.80 13.49
C VAL A 314 -3.96 -21.61 14.95
N SER A 315 -4.34 -22.68 15.65
CA SER A 315 -4.65 -22.62 17.08
C SER A 315 -3.43 -22.26 17.93
N LEU A 316 -2.28 -22.88 17.65
CA LEU A 316 -1.02 -22.58 18.33
C LEU A 316 -0.58 -21.13 18.08
N ALA A 317 -0.71 -20.67 16.84
CA ALA A 317 -0.42 -19.29 16.45
C ALA A 317 -1.30 -18.29 17.20
N THR A 318 -2.61 -18.57 17.28
CA THR A 318 -3.57 -17.73 18.00
C THR A 318 -3.25 -17.70 19.50
N PHE A 319 -2.91 -18.84 20.09
CA PHE A 319 -2.49 -18.91 21.50
C PHE A 319 -1.20 -18.13 21.74
N TYR A 320 -0.20 -18.27 20.86
CA TYR A 320 1.04 -17.51 20.92
C TYR A 320 0.80 -16.01 20.83
N LEU A 321 0.00 -15.55 19.85
CA LEU A 321 -0.32 -14.13 19.68
C LEU A 321 -1.09 -13.56 20.88
N ARG A 322 -2.04 -14.31 21.45
CA ARG A 322 -2.75 -13.90 22.68
C ARG A 322 -1.79 -13.77 23.86
N ARG A 323 -0.86 -14.72 24.03
CA ARG A 323 0.15 -14.67 25.09
C ARG A 323 1.13 -13.50 24.88
N ALA A 324 1.57 -13.28 23.64
CA ALA A 324 2.45 -12.18 23.28
C ALA A 324 1.77 -10.82 23.52
N SER A 325 0.50 -10.66 23.11
CA SER A 325 -0.31 -9.48 23.39
C SER A 325 -0.38 -9.18 24.90
N ARG A 326 -0.71 -10.17 25.72
CA ARG A 326 -0.76 -10.00 27.19
C ARG A 326 0.59 -9.62 27.78
N ALA A 327 1.68 -10.26 27.35
CA ALA A 327 3.02 -9.94 27.82
C ALA A 327 3.43 -8.51 27.43
N MET A 328 3.10 -8.08 26.21
CA MET A 328 3.42 -6.73 25.73
C MET A 328 2.60 -5.65 26.44
N HIS A 329 1.35 -5.94 26.82
CA HIS A 329 0.57 -5.05 27.68
C HIS A 329 1.11 -4.97 29.11
N ALA A 330 1.58 -6.09 29.67
CA ALA A 330 2.19 -6.12 31.01
C ALA A 330 3.56 -5.40 31.07
N GLU A 331 4.33 -5.46 29.98
CA GLU A 331 5.63 -4.80 29.84
C GLU A 331 5.52 -3.29 29.52
N GLN A 332 4.32 -2.73 29.31
CA GLN A 332 4.08 -1.31 29.02
C GLN A 332 3.15 -0.58 30.01
N PRO A 333 3.49 -0.42 31.30
CA PRO A 333 2.63 0.33 32.23
C PRO A 333 2.64 1.87 31.99
N GLU A 334 3.65 2.42 31.29
CA GLU A 334 3.97 3.86 31.38
C GLU A 334 3.95 4.67 30.06
N ARG A 335 3.31 4.17 28.99
CA ARG A 335 3.06 4.98 27.77
C ARG A 335 1.57 5.12 27.47
N ALA A 336 0.83 5.62 28.45
CA ALA A 336 -0.46 6.24 28.25
C ALA A 336 -0.29 7.77 28.38
N PRO A 337 -0.52 8.56 27.33
CA PRO A 337 -1.30 9.78 27.47
C PRO A 337 -2.80 9.44 27.57
#